data_AF-A0A6G1KI97-F1
#
_entry.id   AF-A0A6G1KI97-F1
#
_cell.length_a   1.000
_cell.length_b   1.000
_cell.length_c   1.000
_cell.angle_alpha   90.00
_cell.angle_beta   90.00
_cell.angle_gamma   90.00
#
_symmetry.space_group_name_H-M   'P 1'
#
loop_
_entity.id
_entity.type
_entity.pdbx_description
1 polymer ?
#
loop_
_entity_poly.entity_id
_entity_poly.type
_entity_poly.pdbx_seq_one_letter_code
_entity_poly.pdbx_strand_id
1 'polypeptide(L)'
;MLPDHSVSYAGLCTALKWRENEMMAPERERGEERRDDGDDLKMETTLPGLVEIYNALSFLGNAQSSQILTRVAQQIGVEMRDPLAIGQEEYQRVWSLRHLPFTERWVHSVIEALVSMRTTLLTLANHPDFQQRINTDPSVEEWFQNRVDVLGWVEGYEELSVRVMRMWHHRVERERRRDRRRGNHSAVGEWRTRLEAIL
;
A
#
# COMPACT_ATOMS: atom_id res chain seq x y z
N MET A 1 34.42 21.21 6.91
CA MET A 1 33.29 22.16 6.91
C MET A 1 32.14 21.50 6.19
N LEU A 2 30.96 21.43 6.81
CA LEU A 2 29.75 20.94 6.13
C LEU A 2 29.26 22.02 5.14
N PRO A 3 28.72 21.66 3.97
CA PRO A 3 28.26 22.64 2.97
C PRO A 3 27.19 23.60 3.52
N ASP A 4 27.08 24.80 2.95
CA ASP A 4 26.22 25.90 3.44
C ASP A 4 24.71 25.58 3.49
N HIS A 5 24.29 24.44 2.93
CA HIS A 5 22.91 23.95 2.93
C HIS A 5 22.70 22.75 3.88
N SER A 6 23.70 22.43 4.69
CA SER A 6 23.64 21.31 5.62
C SER A 6 22.75 21.66 6.80
N VAL A 7 21.60 21.01 6.91
CA VAL A 7 20.82 21.05 8.15
C VAL A 7 21.63 20.32 9.22
N SER A 8 22.02 21.04 10.28
CA SER A 8 22.70 20.42 11.40
C SER A 8 21.80 19.34 12.02
N TYR A 9 22.38 18.27 12.57
CA TYR A 9 21.62 17.22 13.26
C TYR A 9 20.66 17.82 14.31
N ALA A 10 21.12 18.86 15.03
CA ALA A 10 20.29 19.61 15.96
C ALA A 10 19.12 20.35 15.28
N GLY A 11 19.34 20.99 14.12
CA GLY A 11 18.28 21.62 13.33
C GLY A 11 17.24 20.63 12.83
N LEU A 12 17.68 19.44 12.42
CA LEU A 12 16.81 18.36 11.94
C LEU A 12 15.97 17.76 13.08
N CYS A 13 16.58 17.55 14.26
CA CYS A 13 15.86 17.16 15.47
C CYS A 13 14.85 18.23 15.91
N THR A 14 15.18 19.52 15.79
CA THR A 14 14.26 20.62 16.13
C THR A 14 13.09 20.68 15.16
N ALA A 15 13.34 20.58 13.85
CA ALA A 15 12.28 20.52 12.83
C ALA A 15 11.35 19.32 13.05
N LEU A 16 11.90 18.18 13.45
CA LEU A 16 11.09 17.01 13.79
C LEU A 16 10.30 17.16 15.07
N LYS A 17 10.87 17.73 16.12
CA LYS A 17 10.11 18.05 17.34
C LYS A 17 9.01 19.07 17.06
N TRP A 18 9.26 20.00 16.16
CA TRP A 18 8.26 20.97 15.74
C TRP A 18 7.11 20.28 15.00
N ARG A 19 7.44 19.42 14.04
CA ARG A 19 6.46 18.60 13.31
C ARG A 19 5.76 17.58 14.20
N GLU A 20 6.45 17.02 15.18
CA GLU A 20 5.89 16.16 16.24
C GLU A 20 4.89 16.94 17.08
N ASN A 21 5.22 18.15 17.50
CA ASN A 21 4.29 19.01 18.22
C ASN A 21 3.09 19.38 17.35
N GLU A 22 3.26 19.67 16.06
CA GLU A 22 2.13 19.88 15.15
C GLU A 22 1.25 18.61 15.04
N MET A 23 1.87 17.43 14.94
CA MET A 23 1.16 16.13 14.88
C MET A 23 0.47 15.74 16.18
N MET A 24 0.93 16.25 17.33
CA MET A 24 0.42 15.90 18.66
C MET A 24 -0.41 17.02 19.29
N ALA A 25 -0.45 18.21 18.69
CA ALA A 25 -1.25 19.33 19.17
C ALA A 25 -2.74 18.97 19.10
N PRO A 26 -3.49 19.15 20.20
CA PRO A 26 -4.93 18.91 20.20
C PRO A 26 -5.62 19.87 19.22
N GLU A 27 -6.59 19.35 18.45
CA GLU A 27 -7.33 20.07 17.39
C GLU A 27 -7.89 21.45 17.80
N ARG A 28 -8.07 21.69 19.10
CA ARG A 28 -8.46 22.97 19.67
C ARG A 28 -7.53 24.14 19.31
N GLU A 29 -6.26 23.90 18.98
CA GLU A 29 -5.32 24.95 18.57
C GLU A 29 -5.29 25.19 17.05
N ARG A 30 -5.93 24.34 16.24
CA ARG A 30 -6.01 24.51 14.77
C ARG A 30 -7.22 25.32 14.29
N GLY A 31 -8.06 25.81 15.21
CA GLY A 31 -9.16 26.73 14.89
C GLY A 31 -10.38 26.08 14.23
N GLU A 32 -10.46 24.74 14.18
CA GLU A 32 -11.63 24.04 13.65
C GLU A 32 -12.60 23.64 14.78
N GLU A 33 -13.85 24.09 14.66
CA GLU A 33 -14.93 23.79 15.59
C GLU A 33 -15.21 22.29 15.66
N ARG A 34 -14.96 21.73 16.85
CA ARG A 34 -15.32 20.38 17.28
C ARG A 34 -16.67 19.90 16.73
N ARG A 35 -16.61 18.86 15.91
CA ARG A 35 -17.63 17.81 15.90
C ARG A 35 -17.05 16.61 16.64
N ASP A 36 -17.78 16.19 17.67
CA ASP A 36 -17.39 15.16 18.64
C ASP A 36 -17.62 13.77 18.05
N ASP A 37 -16.83 13.39 17.05
CA ASP A 37 -16.86 12.08 16.41
C ASP A 37 -15.46 11.44 16.44
N GLY A 38 -14.91 11.19 17.64
CA GLY A 38 -13.78 10.26 17.86
C GLY A 38 -12.71 10.24 16.77
N ASP A 39 -12.27 11.41 16.31
CA ASP A 39 -11.60 11.57 15.03
C ASP A 39 -10.12 11.18 15.18
N ASP A 40 -9.79 10.02 14.61
CA ASP A 40 -8.42 9.62 14.34
C ASP A 40 -7.78 10.76 13.53
N LEU A 41 -6.71 11.35 14.06
CA LEU A 41 -5.87 12.34 13.40
C LEU A 41 -5.58 11.91 11.95
N LYS A 42 -6.40 12.35 10.99
CA LYS A 42 -6.16 12.16 9.57
C LYS A 42 -4.99 13.06 9.23
N MET A 43 -3.79 12.48 9.21
CA MET A 43 -2.65 13.14 8.59
C MET A 43 -3.05 13.40 7.13
N GLU A 44 -3.23 14.67 6.75
CA GLU A 44 -3.40 15.09 5.36
C GLU A 44 -2.08 14.87 4.60
N THR A 45 -1.67 13.62 4.47
CA THR A 45 -0.40 13.25 3.86
C THR A 45 -0.62 11.99 3.05
N THR A 46 -0.24 12.07 1.78
CA THR A 46 -0.27 10.92 0.87
C THR A 46 0.55 9.76 1.42
N LEU A 47 0.20 8.53 1.01
CA LEU A 47 0.90 7.32 1.43
C LEU A 47 2.43 7.38 1.24
N PRO A 48 2.98 7.87 0.11
CA PRO A 48 4.42 8.06 -0.05
C PRO A 48 5.03 8.99 1.00
N GLY A 49 4.34 10.10 1.31
CA GLY A 49 4.80 11.06 2.32
C GLY A 49 4.87 10.45 3.72
N LEU A 50 3.92 9.58 4.07
CA LEU A 50 3.98 8.84 5.34
C LEU A 50 5.18 7.89 5.41
N VAL A 51 5.49 7.19 4.30
CA VAL A 51 6.66 6.30 4.22
C VAL A 51 7.97 7.09 4.32
N GLU A 52 8.05 8.27 3.69
CA GLU A 52 9.20 9.17 3.80
C GLU A 52 9.39 9.69 5.24
N ILE A 53 8.30 10.11 5.90
CA ILE A 53 8.33 10.53 7.31
C ILE A 53 8.82 9.38 8.19
N TYR A 54 8.31 8.16 7.97
CA TYR A 54 8.73 6.98 8.71
C TYR A 54 10.23 6.69 8.52
N ASN A 55 10.71 6.75 7.28
CA ASN A 55 12.12 6.56 6.94
C ASN A 55 13.00 7.62 7.62
N ALA A 56 12.64 8.90 7.51
CA ALA A 56 13.39 10.00 8.10
C ALA A 56 13.48 9.88 9.63
N LEU A 57 12.36 9.59 10.29
CA LEU A 57 12.30 9.37 11.74
C LEU A 57 13.16 8.19 12.17
N SER A 58 13.10 7.07 11.44
CA SER A 58 13.90 5.87 11.71
C SER A 58 15.39 6.13 11.52
N PHE A 59 15.76 6.84 10.45
CA PHE A 59 17.14 7.21 10.15
C PHE A 59 17.78 8.06 11.26
N LEU A 60 16.98 8.90 11.93
CA LEU A 60 17.45 9.77 13.01
C LEU A 60 17.52 9.07 14.37
N GLY A 61 17.36 7.73 14.38
CA GLY A 61 17.56 6.92 15.57
C GLY A 61 16.34 6.86 16.49
N ASN A 62 15.14 7.22 16.02
CA ASN A 62 13.93 6.96 16.80
C ASN A 62 13.74 5.46 16.98
N ALA A 63 13.51 5.01 18.22
CA ALA A 63 13.21 3.62 18.50
C ALA A 63 11.90 3.22 17.80
N GLN A 64 11.83 1.98 17.28
CA GLN A 64 10.60 1.48 16.64
C GLN A 64 9.38 1.47 17.58
N SER A 65 9.61 1.46 18.89
CA SER A 65 8.59 1.58 19.94
C SER A 65 8.18 3.02 20.24
N SER A 66 8.76 4.02 19.57
CA SER A 66 8.36 5.41 19.77
C SER A 66 6.90 5.58 19.33
N GLN A 67 6.17 6.37 20.10
CA GLN A 67 4.74 6.59 19.86
C GLN A 67 4.48 7.17 18.46
N ILE A 68 5.37 8.04 17.98
CA ILE A 68 5.27 8.67 16.65
C ILE A 68 5.50 7.64 15.55
N LEU A 69 6.60 6.87 15.60
CA LEU A 69 6.85 5.85 14.58
C LEU A 69 5.75 4.80 14.56
N THR A 70 5.22 4.45 15.73
CA THR A 70 4.08 3.53 15.83
C THR A 70 2.83 4.10 15.16
N ARG A 71 2.51 5.37 15.40
CA ARG A 71 1.35 6.04 14.78
C ARG A 71 1.51 6.18 13.27
N VAL A 72 2.66 6.63 12.79
CA VAL A 72 2.95 6.72 11.35
C VAL A 72 2.85 5.33 10.70
N ALA A 73 3.42 4.30 11.34
CA ALA A 73 3.31 2.92 10.87
C ALA A 73 1.86 2.40 10.84
N GLN A 74 1.05 2.78 11.84
CA GLN A 74 -0.38 2.45 11.86
C GLN A 74 -1.11 3.10 10.70
N GLN A 75 -0.89 4.40 10.46
CA GLN A 75 -1.53 5.12 9.35
C GLN A 75 -1.15 4.51 8.00
N ILE A 76 0.15 4.24 7.76
CA ILE A 76 0.60 3.53 6.54
C ILE A 76 -0.15 2.19 6.41
N GLY A 77 -0.33 1.46 7.52
CA GLY A 77 -1.07 0.19 7.53
C GLY A 77 -2.57 0.34 7.26
N VAL A 78 -3.19 1.48 7.60
CA VAL A 78 -4.59 1.79 7.25
C VAL A 78 -4.71 2.06 5.76
N GLU A 79 -3.86 2.93 5.21
CA GLU A 79 -3.83 3.25 3.78
C GLU A 79 -3.56 2.01 2.91
N MET A 80 -2.63 1.14 3.35
CA MET A 80 -2.28 -0.10 2.65
C MET A 80 -3.34 -1.22 2.78
N ARG A 81 -4.40 -1.02 3.59
CA ARG A 81 -5.41 -2.06 3.86
C ARG A 81 -6.34 -2.30 2.67
N ASP A 82 -6.61 -1.26 1.88
CA ASP A 82 -7.40 -1.37 0.66
C ASP A 82 -6.51 -1.18 -0.57
N PRO A 83 -5.97 -2.28 -1.15
CA PRO A 83 -5.14 -2.21 -2.34
C PRO A 83 -5.82 -1.55 -3.54
N LEU A 84 -7.16 -1.56 -3.58
CA LEU A 84 -7.94 -1.00 -4.67
C LEU A 84 -8.15 0.50 -4.52
N ALA A 85 -7.95 1.08 -3.34
CA ALA A 85 -8.04 2.52 -3.14
C ALA A 85 -6.77 3.27 -3.59
N ILE A 86 -5.61 2.60 -3.53
CA ILE A 86 -4.31 3.20 -3.84
C ILE A 86 -4.17 3.42 -5.35
N GLY A 87 -3.79 4.63 -5.74
CA GLY A 87 -3.55 4.99 -7.12
C GLY A 87 -2.22 4.43 -7.68
N GLN A 88 -2.11 4.32 -9.00
CA GLN A 88 -0.87 3.88 -9.65
C GLN A 88 0.34 4.74 -9.25
N GLU A 89 0.16 6.07 -9.22
CA GLU A 89 1.23 7.01 -8.89
C GLU A 89 1.75 6.79 -7.46
N GLU A 90 0.86 6.45 -6.52
CA GLU A 90 1.26 6.18 -5.14
C GLU A 90 2.08 4.89 -5.03
N TYR A 91 1.66 3.82 -5.72
CA TYR A 91 2.45 2.59 -5.80
C TYR A 91 3.84 2.85 -6.40
N GLN A 92 3.92 3.63 -7.47
CA GLN A 92 5.18 4.01 -8.12
C GLN A 92 6.09 4.78 -7.16
N ARG A 93 5.54 5.77 -6.45
CA ARG A 93 6.28 6.59 -5.50
C ARG A 93 6.77 5.75 -4.32
N VAL A 94 5.95 4.89 -3.71
CA VAL A 94 6.42 4.01 -2.63
C VAL A 94 7.47 3.02 -3.14
N TRP A 95 7.33 2.49 -4.35
CA TRP A 95 8.31 1.59 -4.96
C TRP A 95 9.64 2.28 -5.28
N SER A 96 9.65 3.57 -5.59
CA SER A 96 10.89 4.33 -5.82
C SER A 96 11.73 4.44 -4.54
N LEU A 97 11.08 4.44 -3.37
CA LEU A 97 11.71 4.49 -2.05
C LEU A 97 12.39 3.17 -1.64
N ARG A 98 12.28 2.09 -2.43
CA ARG A 98 12.78 0.75 -2.06
C ARG A 98 14.27 0.64 -1.76
N HIS A 99 15.05 1.63 -2.21
CA HIS A 99 16.50 1.70 -1.98
C HIS A 99 16.85 2.41 -0.68
N LEU A 100 15.87 3.04 -0.02
CA LEU A 100 16.07 3.71 1.26
C LEU A 100 16.00 2.68 2.41
N PRO A 101 16.80 2.85 3.46
CA PRO A 101 16.78 1.94 4.61
C PRO A 101 15.42 1.99 5.33
N PHE A 102 15.04 0.94 6.05
CA PHE A 102 13.80 0.91 6.86
C PHE A 102 12.48 1.02 6.05
N THR A 103 12.54 0.94 4.72
CA THR A 103 11.36 0.92 3.85
C THR A 103 10.93 -0.49 3.46
N GLU A 104 11.72 -1.52 3.82
CA GLU A 104 11.58 -2.89 3.34
C GLU A 104 10.20 -3.48 3.69
N ARG A 105 9.68 -3.15 4.88
CA ARG A 105 8.33 -3.56 5.31
C ARG A 105 7.25 -2.97 4.41
N TRP A 106 7.39 -1.70 4.04
CA TRP A 106 6.37 -0.99 3.26
C TRP A 106 6.42 -1.42 1.79
N VAL A 107 7.62 -1.63 1.25
CA VAL A 107 7.82 -2.26 -0.07
C VAL A 107 7.19 -3.65 -0.09
N HIS A 108 7.35 -4.44 0.98
CA HIS A 108 6.69 -5.73 1.10
C HIS A 108 5.16 -5.59 1.07
N SER A 109 4.60 -4.64 1.83
CA SER A 109 3.17 -4.36 1.83
C SER A 109 2.64 -3.92 0.45
N VAL A 110 3.41 -3.14 -0.32
CA VAL A 110 3.08 -2.82 -1.72
C VAL A 110 2.98 -4.09 -2.56
N ILE A 111 3.96 -4.99 -2.45
CA ILE A 111 3.94 -6.26 -3.19
C ILE A 111 2.73 -7.11 -2.77
N GLU A 112 2.42 -7.19 -1.47
CA GLU A 112 1.24 -7.90 -0.97
C GLU A 112 -0.07 -7.29 -1.48
N ALA A 113 -0.17 -5.96 -1.51
CA ALA A 113 -1.32 -5.23 -2.02
C ALA A 113 -1.52 -5.50 -3.52
N LEU A 114 -0.46 -5.44 -4.33
CA LEU A 114 -0.49 -5.76 -5.77
C LEU A 114 -0.90 -7.21 -6.03
N VAL A 115 -0.38 -8.16 -5.25
CA VAL A 115 -0.79 -9.58 -5.32
C VAL A 115 -2.27 -9.73 -4.98
N SER A 116 -2.75 -9.02 -3.95
CA SER A 116 -4.15 -9.05 -3.55
C SER A 116 -5.06 -8.43 -4.61
N MET A 117 -4.67 -7.29 -5.19
CA MET A 117 -5.36 -6.64 -6.29
C MET A 117 -5.51 -7.60 -7.47
N ARG A 118 -4.41 -8.24 -7.92
CA ARG A 118 -4.44 -9.23 -9.00
C ARG A 118 -5.45 -10.35 -8.72
N THR A 119 -5.40 -10.95 -7.53
CA THR A 119 -6.34 -12.02 -7.17
C THR A 119 -7.80 -11.54 -7.15
N THR A 120 -8.07 -10.35 -6.62
CA THR A 120 -9.41 -9.78 -6.57
C THR A 120 -9.95 -9.48 -7.96
N LEU A 121 -9.16 -8.83 -8.82
CA LEU A 121 -9.56 -8.52 -10.19
C LEU A 121 -9.84 -9.80 -10.98
N LEU A 122 -9.01 -10.83 -10.83
CA LEU A 122 -9.27 -12.12 -11.46
C LEU A 122 -10.57 -12.76 -10.96
N THR A 123 -10.86 -12.65 -9.67
CA THR A 123 -12.13 -13.17 -9.11
C THR A 123 -13.32 -12.40 -9.68
N LEU A 124 -13.24 -11.07 -9.72
CA LEU A 124 -14.29 -10.19 -10.23
C LEU A 124 -14.52 -10.40 -11.74
N ALA A 125 -13.44 -10.42 -12.53
CA ALA A 125 -13.51 -10.57 -13.99
C ALA A 125 -14.18 -11.88 -14.43
N ASN A 126 -14.16 -12.91 -13.58
CA ASN A 126 -14.83 -14.18 -13.84
C ASN A 126 -16.31 -14.21 -13.37
N HIS A 127 -16.79 -13.17 -12.69
CA HIS A 127 -18.17 -13.08 -12.23
C HIS A 127 -19.09 -12.54 -13.34
N PRO A 128 -20.14 -13.26 -13.75
CA PRO A 128 -21.03 -12.82 -14.84
C PRO A 128 -21.62 -11.42 -14.63
N ASP A 129 -22.10 -11.12 -13.41
CA ASP A 129 -22.67 -9.81 -13.10
C ASP A 129 -21.65 -8.68 -13.25
N PHE A 130 -20.37 -8.94 -12.97
CA PHE A 130 -19.31 -7.95 -13.12
C PHE A 130 -18.99 -7.71 -14.59
N GLN A 131 -18.94 -8.77 -15.41
CA GLN A 131 -18.77 -8.64 -16.86
C GLN A 131 -19.92 -7.85 -17.50
N GLN A 132 -21.15 -8.09 -17.08
CA GLN A 132 -22.29 -7.30 -17.52
C GLN A 132 -22.12 -5.83 -17.14
N ARG A 133 -21.74 -5.54 -15.88
CA ARG A 133 -21.54 -4.18 -15.40
C ARG A 133 -20.45 -3.43 -16.15
N ILE A 134 -19.29 -4.05 -16.42
CA ILE A 134 -18.23 -3.43 -17.25
C ILE A 134 -18.80 -2.97 -18.60
N ASN A 135 -19.61 -3.80 -19.26
CA ASN A 135 -20.16 -3.46 -20.58
C ASN A 135 -21.25 -2.38 -20.56
N THR A 136 -21.84 -2.11 -19.41
CA THR A 136 -23.02 -1.20 -19.29
C THR A 136 -22.75 0.07 -18.52
N ASP A 137 -21.72 0.10 -17.67
CA ASP A 137 -21.40 1.20 -16.77
C ASP A 137 -19.96 1.68 -17.04
N PRO A 138 -19.79 2.81 -17.73
CA PRO A 138 -18.47 3.36 -18.06
C PRO A 138 -17.60 3.64 -16.83
N SER A 139 -18.19 3.94 -15.68
CA SER A 139 -17.42 4.20 -14.45
C SER A 139 -16.78 2.93 -13.90
N VAL A 140 -17.45 1.79 -14.07
CA VAL A 140 -16.93 0.47 -13.68
C VAL A 140 -15.85 0.01 -14.66
N GLU A 141 -16.05 0.27 -15.96
CA GLU A 141 -15.04 0.02 -17.00
C GLU A 141 -13.77 0.82 -16.74
N GLU A 142 -13.89 2.14 -16.54
CA GLU A 142 -12.76 3.03 -16.25
C GLU A 142 -12.05 2.60 -14.95
N TRP A 143 -12.81 2.29 -13.90
CA TRP A 143 -12.24 1.79 -12.64
C TRP A 143 -11.45 0.49 -12.86
N PHE A 144 -12.00 -0.46 -13.61
CA PHE A 144 -11.35 -1.74 -13.89
C PHE A 144 -10.09 -1.54 -14.74
N GLN A 145 -10.17 -0.74 -15.80
CA GLN A 145 -9.04 -0.45 -16.68
C GLN A 145 -7.89 0.21 -15.92
N ASN A 146 -8.18 1.19 -15.06
CA ASN A 146 -7.17 1.81 -14.20
C ASN A 146 -6.43 0.78 -13.33
N ARG A 147 -7.10 -0.29 -12.87
CA ARG A 147 -6.46 -1.35 -12.08
C ARG A 147 -5.68 -2.34 -12.94
N VAL A 148 -6.13 -2.59 -14.17
CA VAL A 148 -5.36 -3.33 -15.17
C VAL A 148 -4.08 -2.58 -15.54
N ASP A 149 -4.14 -1.26 -15.69
CA ASP A 149 -2.98 -0.42 -16.02
C ASP A 149 -1.92 -0.45 -14.91
N VAL A 150 -2.34 -0.49 -13.63
CA VAL A 150 -1.43 -0.73 -12.50
C VAL A 150 -0.68 -2.06 -12.65
N LEU A 151 -1.37 -3.13 -13.04
CA LEU A 151 -0.74 -4.43 -13.25
C LEU A 151 0.16 -4.46 -14.49
N GLY A 152 -0.23 -3.78 -15.57
CA GLY A 152 0.62 -3.59 -16.75
C GLY A 152 1.90 -2.81 -16.43
N TRP A 153 1.80 -1.79 -15.57
CA TRP A 153 2.96 -1.10 -15.03
C TRP A 153 3.88 -2.06 -14.27
N VAL A 154 3.34 -2.93 -13.40
CA VAL A 154 4.13 -3.94 -12.66
C VAL A 154 4.93 -4.82 -13.62
N GLU A 155 4.33 -5.28 -14.72
CA GLU A 155 4.99 -6.12 -15.71
C GLU A 155 6.15 -5.41 -16.42
N GLY A 156 6.08 -4.09 -16.58
CA GLY A 156 7.16 -3.27 -17.11
C GLY A 156 8.40 -3.15 -16.21
N TYR A 157 8.32 -3.55 -14.93
CA TYR A 157 9.44 -3.51 -13.99
C TYR A 157 9.85 -4.93 -13.58
N GLU A 158 10.90 -5.46 -14.23
CA GLU A 158 11.36 -6.85 -14.05
C GLU A 158 11.48 -7.28 -12.58
N GLU A 159 12.18 -6.48 -11.76
CA GLU A 159 12.37 -6.78 -10.34
C GLU A 159 11.04 -6.88 -9.58
N LEU A 160 10.12 -5.93 -9.80
CA LEU A 160 8.82 -5.89 -9.14
C LEU A 160 7.95 -7.04 -9.60
N SER A 161 7.88 -7.27 -10.91
CA SER A 161 7.16 -8.36 -11.55
C SER A 161 7.57 -9.72 -10.99
N VAL A 162 8.88 -10.00 -10.90
CA VAL A 162 9.40 -11.26 -10.34
C VAL A 162 8.97 -11.44 -8.88
N ARG A 163 9.03 -10.37 -8.07
CA ARG A 163 8.63 -10.43 -6.66
C ARG A 163 7.12 -10.67 -6.48
N VAL A 164 6.30 -9.92 -7.22
CA VAL A 164 4.83 -10.07 -7.24
C VAL A 164 4.45 -11.47 -7.70
N MET A 165 5.01 -11.94 -8.81
CA MET A 165 4.72 -13.27 -9.35
C MET A 165 5.13 -14.37 -8.39
N ARG A 166 6.33 -14.30 -7.80
CA ARG A 166 6.78 -15.29 -6.82
C ARG A 166 5.83 -15.36 -5.63
N MET A 167 5.45 -14.21 -5.07
CA MET A 167 4.54 -14.15 -3.93
C MET A 167 3.14 -14.67 -4.28
N TRP A 168 2.61 -14.31 -5.45
CA TRP A 168 1.33 -14.80 -5.94
C TRP A 168 1.33 -16.32 -6.10
N HIS A 169 2.35 -16.90 -6.74
CA HIS A 169 2.52 -18.35 -6.86
C HIS A 169 2.54 -19.04 -5.49
N HIS A 170 3.30 -18.50 -4.53
CA HIS A 170 3.32 -19.03 -3.16
C HIS A 170 1.97 -18.92 -2.44
N ARG A 171 1.18 -17.89 -2.72
CA ARG A 171 -0.16 -17.72 -2.15
C ARG A 171 -1.13 -18.75 -2.72
N VAL A 172 -1.18 -18.89 -4.04
CA VAL A 172 -2.01 -19.89 -4.74
C VAL A 172 -1.65 -21.31 -4.30
N GLU A 173 -0.35 -21.64 -4.21
CA GLU A 173 0.09 -22.96 -3.77
C GLU A 173 -0.28 -23.25 -2.30
N ARG A 174 -0.19 -22.25 -1.41
CA ARG A 174 -0.65 -22.37 -0.02
C ARG A 174 -2.14 -22.62 0.07
N GLU A 175 -2.94 -21.95 -0.75
CA GLU A 175 -4.39 -22.11 -0.80
C GLU A 175 -4.79 -23.49 -1.33
N ARG A 176 -4.16 -23.96 -2.40
CA ARG A 176 -4.32 -25.35 -2.90
C ARG A 176 -4.02 -26.39 -1.84
N ARG A 177 -2.96 -26.21 -1.05
CA ARG A 177 -2.62 -27.13 0.05
C ARG A 177 -3.68 -27.11 1.15
N ARG A 178 -4.31 -25.96 1.42
CA ARG A 178 -5.43 -25.87 2.37
C ARG A 178 -6.67 -26.58 1.84
N ASP A 179 -7.00 -26.42 0.56
CA ASP A 179 -8.15 -27.09 -0.05
C ASP A 179 -8.00 -28.61 -0.09
N ARG A 180 -6.80 -29.10 -0.48
CA ARG A 180 -6.46 -30.53 -0.41
C ARG A 180 -6.63 -31.10 1.00
N ARG A 181 -6.26 -30.35 2.04
CA ARG A 181 -6.42 -30.76 3.45
C ARG A 181 -7.87 -30.73 3.92
N ARG A 182 -8.72 -29.90 3.32
CA ARG A 182 -10.14 -29.78 3.65
C ARG A 182 -11.01 -30.81 2.93
N GLY A 183 -10.46 -31.63 2.03
CA GLY A 183 -11.22 -32.62 1.25
C GLY A 183 -12.19 -32.01 0.23
N ASN A 184 -12.34 -30.69 0.23
CA ASN A 184 -13.08 -29.98 -0.79
C ASN A 184 -12.25 -30.01 -2.08
N HIS A 185 -12.75 -30.76 -3.07
CA HIS A 185 -12.47 -30.48 -4.47
C HIS A 185 -13.16 -29.14 -4.80
N SER A 186 -12.62 -28.05 -4.25
CA SER A 186 -13.11 -26.70 -4.45
C SER A 186 -12.85 -26.32 -5.91
N ALA A 187 -13.79 -25.56 -6.48
CA ALA A 187 -13.78 -25.04 -7.84
C ALA A 187 -12.42 -24.48 -8.28
N VAL A 188 -11.54 -24.07 -7.36
CA VAL A 188 -10.15 -23.59 -7.54
C VAL A 188 -9.31 -24.40 -8.54
N GLY A 189 -9.56 -25.70 -8.72
CA GLY A 189 -8.95 -26.52 -9.77
C GLY A 189 -9.34 -26.10 -11.20
N GLU A 190 -10.61 -25.72 -11.42
CA GLU A 190 -11.14 -25.20 -12.70
C GLU A 190 -10.68 -23.77 -12.98
N TRP A 191 -10.37 -22.97 -11.94
CA TRP A 191 -9.87 -21.61 -12.12
C TRP A 191 -8.51 -21.60 -12.85
N ARG A 192 -7.66 -22.62 -12.67
CA ARG A 192 -6.35 -22.69 -13.34
C ARG A 192 -6.48 -22.78 -14.88
N THR A 193 -7.41 -23.56 -15.39
CA THR A 193 -7.62 -23.76 -16.83
C THR A 193 -8.20 -22.52 -17.51
N ARG A 194 -8.93 -21.67 -16.78
CA ARG A 194 -9.38 -20.36 -17.27
C ARG A 194 -8.30 -19.27 -17.17
N LEU A 195 -7.40 -19.37 -16.19
CA LEU A 195 -6.33 -18.38 -15.94
C LEU A 195 -5.20 -18.39 -16.98
N GLU A 196 -4.93 -19.52 -17.62
CA GLU A 196 -3.91 -19.63 -18.70
C GLU A 196 -4.47 -19.24 -20.09
N ALA A 197 -5.75 -18.88 -20.20
CA ALA A 197 -6.42 -18.59 -21.46
C ALA A 197 -6.73 -17.10 -21.70
N ILE A 198 -6.58 -16.25 -20.68
CA ILE A 198 -7.01 -14.83 -20.70
C ILE A 198 -5.83 -13.84 -20.49
N LEU A 199 -4.67 -14.34 -20.04
CA LEU A 199 -3.38 -13.62 -20.00
C LEU A 199 -2.37 -14.39 -20.83
#